data_AF-A0A8S2RXV8-F1
#
_entry.id   AF-A0A8S2RXV8-F1
#
_cell.length_a   1.000
_cell.length_b   1.000
_cell.length_c   1.000
_cell.angle_alpha   90.00
_cell.angle_beta   90.00
_cell.angle_gamma   90.00
#
_symmetry.space_group_name_H-M   'P 1'
#
loop_
_entity.id
_entity.type
_entity.pdbx_description
1 polymer ?
#
loop_
_entity_poly.entity_id
_entity_poly.type
_entity_poly.pdbx_seq_one_letter_code
_entity_poly.pdbx_strand_id
1 'polypeptide(L)'
;SSLNRVRRQKTPILPKSSDFYIPLLYSTTIDSRRFLLSDITNYQKRTIIFSTDKQLTTLFKAKQIMMDGTFDAAPPHFEQVYTVHGI
;
A
#
# COMPACT_ATOMS: atom_id res chain seq x y z
N SER A 1 10.91 -22.78 -2.47
CA SER A 1 10.73 -21.64 -1.54
C SER A 1 11.99 -20.79 -1.32
N SER A 2 12.80 -20.53 -2.34
CA SER A 2 14.07 -19.77 -2.25
C SER A 2 13.92 -18.25 -2.48
N LEU A 3 12.90 -17.83 -3.24
CA LEU A 3 12.67 -16.41 -3.59
C LEU A 3 12.34 -15.52 -2.38
N ASN A 4 11.52 -16.00 -1.45
CA ASN A 4 11.16 -15.23 -0.24
C ASN A 4 12.37 -15.01 0.70
N ARG A 5 13.34 -15.94 0.71
CA ARG A 5 14.56 -15.82 1.52
C ARG A 5 15.52 -14.74 0.98
N VAL A 6 15.68 -14.69 -0.35
CA VAL A 6 16.51 -13.66 -1.00
C VAL A 6 15.87 -12.27 -0.85
N ARG A 7 14.53 -12.18 -0.96
CA ARG A 7 13.79 -10.93 -0.74
C ARG A 7 13.95 -10.40 0.69
N ARG A 8 13.92 -11.29 1.70
CA ARG A 8 14.12 -10.91 3.11
C ARG A 8 15.46 -10.23 3.40
N GLN A 9 16.54 -10.54 2.67
CA GLN A 9 17.84 -9.89 2.90
C GLN A 9 17.84 -8.39 2.53
N LYS A 10 16.93 -7.96 1.65
CA LYS A 10 16.76 -6.56 1.24
C LYS A 10 15.52 -5.89 1.85
N THR A 11 14.70 -6.64 2.59
CA THR A 11 13.48 -6.12 3.19
C THR A 11 13.82 -5.53 4.56
N PRO A 12 13.45 -4.28 4.86
CA PRO A 12 13.66 -3.70 6.18
C PRO A 12 12.95 -4.52 7.25
N ILE A 13 13.48 -4.44 8.47
CA ILE A 13 12.84 -5.05 9.65
C ILE A 13 11.43 -4.45 9.77
N LEU A 14 10.44 -5.31 10.04
CA LEU A 14 9.07 -4.85 10.26
C LEU A 14 9.05 -3.82 11.40
N PRO A 15 8.34 -2.70 11.24
CA PRO A 15 8.29 -1.67 12.26
C PRO A 15 7.60 -2.20 13.54
N LYS A 16 7.96 -1.61 14.68
CA LYS A 16 7.40 -1.97 16.00
C LYS A 16 6.11 -1.22 16.34
N SER A 17 5.75 -0.22 15.55
CA SER A 17 4.53 0.57 15.66
C SER A 17 4.10 1.05 14.27
N SER A 18 2.95 1.73 14.20
CA SER A 18 2.51 2.45 12.99
C SER A 18 3.29 3.74 12.75
N ASP A 19 4.18 4.15 13.65
CA ASP A 19 5.04 5.33 13.52
C ASP A 19 6.37 4.96 12.86
N PHE A 20 6.37 4.95 11.53
CA PHE A 20 7.55 4.63 10.73
C PHE A 20 7.58 5.45 9.45
N TYR A 21 8.79 5.76 8.98
CA TYR A 21 8.98 6.41 7.68
C TYR A 21 8.90 5.39 6.55
N ILE A 22 8.23 5.75 5.45
CA ILE A 22 8.23 4.94 4.23
C ILE A 22 9.44 5.37 3.38
N PRO A 23 10.43 4.48 3.14
CA PRO A 23 11.57 4.80 2.30
C PRO A 23 11.16 5.21 0.88
N LEU A 24 11.92 6.12 0.27
CA LEU A 24 11.69 6.58 -1.12
C LEU A 24 11.63 5.43 -2.14
N LEU A 25 12.38 4.34 -1.87
CA LEU A 25 12.33 3.12 -2.69
C LEU A 25 10.91 2.52 -2.80
N TYR A 26 10.06 2.75 -1.79
CA TYR A 26 8.68 2.26 -1.76
C TYR A 26 7.64 3.34 -2.12
N SER A 27 8.07 4.59 -2.35
CA SER A 27 7.16 5.64 -2.81
C SER A 27 6.94 5.63 -4.32
N THR A 28 7.77 4.87 -5.05
CA THR A 28 7.72 4.73 -6.51
C THR A 28 7.67 3.27 -6.93
N THR A 29 7.11 3.01 -8.11
CA THR A 29 7.18 1.71 -8.76
C THR A 29 8.58 1.44 -9.31
N ILE A 30 8.84 0.20 -9.76
CA ILE A 30 10.11 -0.19 -10.38
C ILE A 30 10.41 0.64 -11.63
N ASP A 31 9.37 1.07 -12.36
CA ASP A 31 9.46 1.96 -13.52
C ASP A 31 9.32 3.45 -13.14
N SER A 32 9.66 3.80 -11.90
CA SER A 32 9.77 5.18 -11.38
C SER A 32 8.49 6.01 -11.45
N ARG A 33 7.31 5.37 -11.45
CA ARG A 33 6.03 6.06 -11.34
C ARG A 33 5.68 6.32 -9.88
N ARG A 34 4.99 7.42 -9.61
CA ARG A 34 4.43 7.72 -8.29
C ARG A 34 3.54 6.56 -7.84
N PHE A 35 3.73 6.11 -6.61
CA PHE A 35 2.98 4.98 -6.04
C PHE A 35 2.44 5.26 -4.64
N LEU A 36 3.23 5.89 -3.75
CA LEU A 36 2.71 6.39 -2.48
C LEU A 36 1.92 7.67 -2.76
N LEU A 37 0.59 7.58 -2.71
CA LEU A 37 -0.31 8.69 -3.01
C LEU A 37 -0.54 9.57 -1.78
N SER A 38 -0.70 8.94 -0.62
CA SER A 38 -0.98 9.62 0.63
C SER A 38 -0.56 8.80 1.83
N ASP A 39 -0.18 9.50 2.89
CA ASP A 39 0.18 8.95 4.20
C ASP A 39 -0.35 9.92 5.25
N ILE A 40 -1.51 9.60 5.82
CA ILE A 40 -2.27 10.51 6.67
C ILE A 40 -2.42 9.84 8.03
N THR A 41 -2.18 10.60 9.09
CA THR A 41 -2.48 10.17 10.46
C THR A 41 -3.57 11.07 11.03
N ASN A 42 -4.68 10.48 11.45
CA ASN A 42 -5.78 11.17 12.11
C ASN A 42 -6.25 10.38 13.34
N TYR A 43 -6.46 11.05 14.48
CA TYR A 43 -6.85 10.43 15.74
C TYR A 43 -6.06 9.15 16.08
N GLN A 44 -4.72 9.19 15.91
CA GLN A 44 -3.80 8.05 16.11
C GLN A 44 -3.99 6.86 15.15
N LYS A 45 -4.88 6.97 14.15
CA LYS A 45 -5.03 6.00 13.07
C LYS A 45 -4.31 6.47 11.83
N ARG A 46 -3.42 5.63 11.30
CA ARG A 46 -2.65 5.92 10.09
C ARG A 46 -3.29 5.24 8.89
N THR A 47 -3.51 5.99 7.83
CA THR A 47 -4.02 5.51 6.54
C THR A 47 -2.97 5.79 5.49
N ILE A 48 -2.49 4.72 4.86
CA ILE A 48 -1.53 4.80 3.75
C ILE A 48 -2.24 4.39 2.47
N ILE A 49 -2.16 5.24 1.45
CA ILE A 49 -2.82 5.01 0.16
C ILE A 49 -1.76 4.81 -0.91
N PHE A 50 -1.83 3.67 -1.58
CA PHE A 50 -0.96 3.33 -2.71
C PHE A 50 -1.76 3.31 -4.01
N SER A 51 -1.32 4.08 -5.00
CA SER A 51 -1.85 4.06 -6.36
C SER A 51 -0.94 4.81 -7.32
N THR A 52 -0.98 4.42 -8.60
CA THR A 52 -0.39 5.18 -9.70
C THR A 52 -1.41 6.08 -10.38
N ASP A 53 -0.97 7.14 -11.05
CA ASP A 53 -1.86 8.03 -11.82
C ASP A 53 -2.66 7.27 -12.90
N LYS A 54 -2.04 6.23 -13.48
CA LYS A 54 -2.70 5.34 -14.42
C LYS A 54 -3.86 4.58 -13.77
N GLN A 55 -3.64 4.01 -12.59
CA GLN A 55 -4.69 3.30 -11.84
C GLN A 55 -5.83 4.25 -11.44
N LEU A 56 -5.51 5.47 -11.00
CA LEU A 56 -6.52 6.49 -10.71
C LEU A 56 -7.34 6.86 -11.95
N THR A 57 -6.68 7.01 -13.10
CA THR A 57 -7.36 7.28 -14.39
C THR A 57 -8.24 6.11 -14.81
N THR A 58 -7.78 4.87 -14.64
CA THR A 58 -8.58 3.67 -14.90
C THR A 58 -9.80 3.63 -13.98
N LEU A 59 -9.63 3.89 -12.68
CA LEU A 59 -10.71 3.93 -11.72
C LEU A 59 -11.74 5.03 -12.04
N PHE A 60 -11.27 6.21 -12.45
CA PHE A 60 -12.15 7.32 -12.85
C PHE A 60 -13.00 6.98 -14.10
N LYS A 61 -12.45 6.20 -15.03
CA LYS A 61 -13.15 5.79 -16.26
C LYS A 61 -13.99 4.53 -16.10
N ALA A 62 -13.87 3.84 -14.96
CA ALA A 62 -14.55 2.58 -14.73
C ALA A 62 -16.07 2.79 -14.70
N LYS A 63 -16.81 1.85 -15.30
CA LYS A 63 -18.27 1.87 -15.24
C LYS A 63 -18.77 1.28 -13.93
N GLN A 64 -17.97 0.38 -13.35
CA GLN A 64 -18.28 -0.29 -12.10
C GLN A 64 -17.08 -0.25 -11.17
N ILE A 65 -17.35 0.02 -9.90
CA ILE A 65 -16.35 0.01 -8.82
C ILE A 65 -16.65 -1.18 -7.92
N MET A 66 -15.65 -2.04 -7.75
CA MET A 66 -15.66 -3.09 -6.74
C MET A 66 -14.73 -2.68 -5.60
N MET A 67 -15.16 -2.95 -4.38
CA MET A 67 -14.39 -2.63 -3.18
C MET A 67 -14.37 -3.84 -2.27
N ASP A 68 -13.19 -4.18 -1.76
CA ASP A 68 -13.01 -5.30 -0.84
C ASP A 68 -12.09 -4.89 0.31
N GLY A 69 -12.51 -5.26 1.51
CA GLY A 69 -11.85 -4.93 2.76
C GLY A 69 -11.51 -6.18 3.53
N THR A 70 -10.22 -6.47 3.69
CA THR A 70 -9.73 -7.65 4.41
C THR A 70 -9.13 -7.24 5.76
N PHE A 71 -9.72 -7.73 6.86
CA PHE A 71 -9.24 -7.48 8.22
C PHE A 71 -8.20 -8.53 8.66
N ASP A 72 -8.46 -9.82 8.41
CA ASP A 72 -7.63 -10.93 8.89
C ASP A 72 -6.20 -10.95 8.32
N ALA A 73 -5.99 -10.30 7.17
CA ALA A 73 -4.70 -10.22 6.48
C ALA A 73 -4.01 -8.85 6.64
N ALA A 74 -4.52 -7.99 7.54
CA ALA A 74 -3.93 -6.68 7.76
C ALA A 74 -2.50 -6.81 8.31
N PRO A 75 -1.53 -6.02 7.78
CA PRO A 75 -0.20 -5.96 8.37
C PRO A 75 -0.26 -5.55 9.84
N PRO A 76 0.72 -5.97 10.66
CA PRO A 76 0.85 -5.47 12.02
C PRO A 76 0.75 -3.93 12.06
N HIS A 77 0.05 -3.42 13.08
CA HIS A 77 -0.21 -1.98 13.30
C HIS A 77 -1.26 -1.33 12.40
N PHE A 78 -1.92 -2.11 11.51
CA PHE A 78 -3.07 -1.67 10.73
C PHE A 78 -4.27 -2.58 11.01
N GLU A 79 -5.47 -2.00 10.94
CA GLU A 79 -6.71 -2.72 11.21
C GLU A 79 -7.25 -3.43 9.96
N GLN A 80 -6.93 -2.95 8.77
CA GLN A 80 -7.53 -3.41 7.52
C GLN A 80 -6.64 -3.15 6.31
N VAL A 81 -6.69 -4.04 5.33
CA VAL A 81 -6.27 -3.77 3.94
C VAL A 81 -7.53 -3.55 3.11
N TYR A 82 -7.57 -2.43 2.40
CA TYR A 82 -8.71 -2.06 1.56
C TYR A 82 -8.28 -1.92 0.11
N THR A 83 -9.06 -2.49 -0.80
CA THR A 83 -8.79 -2.49 -2.24
C THR A 83 -9.97 -1.92 -3.00
N VAL A 84 -9.67 -1.14 -4.03
CA VAL A 84 -10.66 -0.53 -4.91
C VAL A 84 -10.29 -0.88 -6.35
N HIS A 85 -11.21 -1.50 -7.07
CA HIS A 85 -11.02 -2.01 -8.43
C HIS A 85 -12.04 -1.37 -9.37
N GLY A 86 -11.55 -0.76 -10.44
CA GLY A 86 -12.38 -0.29 -11.54
C GLY A 86 -12.48 -1.35 -12.64
N ILE A 87 -13.70 -1.64 -13.10
CA ILE A 87 -14.01 -2.54 -14.22
C ILE A 87 -14.63 -1.74 -15.39
#